data_AF-A0A7C2LQ95-F1
#
_entry.id   AF-A0A7C2LQ95-F1
#
_cell.length_a   1.000
_cell.length_b   1.000
_cell.length_c   1.000
_cell.angle_alpha   90.00
_cell.angle_beta   90.00
_cell.angle_gamma   90.00
#
_symmetry.space_group_name_H-M   'P 1'
#
loop_
_entity.id
_entity.type
_entity.pdbx_description
1 polymer ?
#
loop_
_entity_poly.entity_id
_entity_poly.type
_entity_poly.pdbx_seq_one_letter_code
_entity_poly.pdbx_strand_id
1 'polypeptide(L)'
;MASAGFTLVELLVALLLGALVVGSALAFLRQQEAAVFQGARQLTVWQTLRYALEALRQDIAAAGAGLPVDSDQPALVFVGPDQIVFNADLVGRVAVDKRARFVDPDVPLAAAVALPRARAITIPGTSYRYPAKDYLAFGLLSEAETIGFRFRLDDTTPEPNDYLLERWVNDQPPEIVARGLYRNGTAPFFRYFNANGDSIPGPLFHSVPGHATPADSGAAARIDSVRVVQVEVAAVASGRGVETRRAIQQRIYLVNLDAPRVVRPCSDDPRLGVALDARVEVASGPSATDTIVLLRWPPALDQRAGEQDIVRYVVLRRMVGDPDTTWVPIDSRAATDSVRINGQAVFEARDTAVRVDSVYEYALQAIDCSPASSALVRTAPVRVRP
;
A
#
# COMPACT_ATOMS: atom_id res chain seq x y z
N MET A 1 -31.26 56.68 -59.10
CA MET A 1 -29.82 56.49 -58.83
C MET A 1 -29.47 55.07 -59.24
N ALA A 2 -28.85 54.89 -60.39
CA ALA A 2 -28.47 53.58 -60.90
C ALA A 2 -27.16 53.16 -60.22
N SER A 3 -27.16 52.02 -59.53
CA SER A 3 -25.94 51.40 -59.00
C SER A 3 -25.05 50.99 -60.18
N ALA A 4 -23.82 51.51 -60.24
CA ALA A 4 -22.83 51.06 -61.21
C ALA A 4 -22.52 49.57 -60.99
N GLY A 5 -22.58 48.77 -62.06
CA GLY A 5 -22.23 47.35 -62.04
C GLY A 5 -20.72 47.13 -62.02
N PHE A 6 -20.29 45.97 -61.50
CA PHE A 6 -18.88 45.57 -61.44
C PHE A 6 -18.30 45.28 -62.83
N THR A 7 -17.05 45.71 -63.07
CA THR A 7 -16.29 45.32 -64.26
C THR A 7 -15.74 43.90 -64.13
N LEU A 8 -15.48 43.25 -65.26
CA LEU A 8 -14.91 41.89 -65.31
C LEU A 8 -13.53 41.81 -64.63
N VAL A 9 -12.75 42.90 -64.69
CA VAL A 9 -11.45 43.01 -64.03
C VAL A 9 -11.61 43.10 -62.50
N GLU A 10 -12.54 43.90 -62.00
CA GLU A 10 -12.82 43.98 -60.57
C GLU A 10 -13.32 42.64 -60.00
N LEU A 11 -14.11 41.89 -60.77
CA LEU A 11 -14.59 40.56 -60.35
C LEU A 11 -13.45 39.53 -60.27
N LEU A 12 -12.48 39.58 -61.20
CA LEU A 12 -11.27 38.75 -61.16
C LEU A 12 -10.36 39.10 -59.97
N VAL A 13 -10.16 40.40 -59.70
CA VAL A 13 -9.37 40.86 -58.56
C VAL A 13 -10.06 40.45 -57.25
N ALA A 14 -11.38 40.59 -57.15
CA ALA A 14 -12.15 40.17 -55.98
C ALA A 14 -12.04 38.65 -55.73
N LEU A 15 -12.10 37.82 -56.78
CA LEU A 15 -11.91 36.38 -56.66
C LEU A 15 -10.50 36.00 -56.21
N LEU A 16 -9.46 36.66 -56.75
CA LEU A 16 -8.07 36.44 -56.36
C LEU A 16 -7.83 36.81 -54.90
N LEU A 17 -8.30 37.99 -54.47
CA LEU A 17 -8.20 38.43 -53.08
C LEU A 17 -9.00 37.52 -52.16
N GLY A 18 -10.20 37.10 -52.58
CA GLY A 18 -11.02 36.13 -51.84
C GLY A 18 -10.32 34.79 -51.65
N ALA A 19 -9.73 34.23 -52.72
CA ALA A 19 -8.97 32.99 -52.66
C ALA A 19 -7.74 33.10 -51.74
N LEU A 20 -7.03 34.24 -51.78
CA LEU A 20 -5.89 34.51 -50.91
C LEU A 20 -6.30 34.59 -49.43
N VAL A 21 -7.39 35.29 -49.12
CA VAL A 21 -7.91 35.42 -47.75
C VAL A 21 -8.43 34.08 -47.22
N VAL A 22 -9.18 33.33 -48.02
CA VAL A 22 -9.66 32.00 -47.62
C VAL A 22 -8.50 31.02 -47.47
N GLY A 23 -7.51 31.07 -48.37
CA GLY A 23 -6.31 30.24 -48.30
C GLY A 23 -5.48 30.52 -47.05
N SER A 24 -5.29 31.80 -46.68
CA SER A 24 -4.56 32.18 -45.46
C SER A 24 -5.32 31.80 -44.19
N ALA A 25 -6.63 32.00 -44.16
CA ALA A 25 -7.48 31.58 -43.05
C ALA A 25 -7.44 30.06 -42.84
N LEU A 26 -7.49 29.27 -43.93
CA LEU A 26 -7.41 27.81 -43.85
C LEU A 26 -6.02 27.33 -43.40
N ALA A 27 -4.95 27.96 -43.88
CA ALA A 27 -3.58 27.66 -43.45
C ALA A 27 -3.40 27.95 -41.95
N PHE A 28 -3.92 29.07 -41.49
CA PHE A 28 -3.92 29.44 -40.07
C PHE A 28 -4.74 28.47 -39.22
N LEU A 29 -5.93 28.06 -39.67
CA LEU A 29 -6.75 27.06 -38.99
C LEU A 29 -5.99 25.73 -38.83
N ARG A 30 -5.34 25.24 -39.89
CA ARG A 30 -4.53 24.01 -39.84
C ARG A 30 -3.37 24.12 -38.86
N GLN A 31 -2.72 25.29 -38.79
CA GLN A 31 -1.64 25.53 -37.85
C GLN A 31 -2.14 25.57 -36.40
N GLN A 32 -3.27 26.23 -36.14
CA GLN A 32 -3.92 26.22 -34.82
C GLN A 32 -4.30 24.81 -34.40
N GLU A 33 -4.91 24.05 -35.30
CA GLU A 33 -5.30 22.67 -35.07
C GLU A 33 -4.09 21.81 -34.72
N ALA A 34 -3.01 21.90 -35.50
CA ALA A 34 -1.76 21.18 -35.21
C ALA A 34 -1.17 21.53 -33.83
N ALA A 35 -1.19 22.83 -33.46
CA ALA A 35 -0.72 23.30 -32.17
C ALA A 35 -1.58 22.76 -31.00
N VAL A 36 -2.91 22.75 -31.16
CA VAL A 36 -3.84 22.17 -30.17
C VAL A 36 -3.56 20.68 -29.98
N PHE A 37 -3.40 19.92 -31.06
CA PHE A 37 -3.08 18.49 -30.95
C PHE A 37 -1.71 18.23 -30.32
N GLN A 38 -0.70 19.05 -30.62
CA GLN A 38 0.59 18.96 -29.97
C GLN A 38 0.48 19.25 -28.46
N GLY A 39 -0.27 20.28 -28.07
CA GLY A 39 -0.53 20.62 -26.68
C GLY A 39 -1.25 19.48 -25.94
N ALA A 40 -2.28 18.90 -26.56
CA ALA A 40 -3.02 17.76 -26.00
C ALA A 40 -2.10 16.55 -25.78
N ARG A 41 -1.26 16.19 -26.76
CA ARG A 41 -0.29 15.08 -26.62
C ARG A 41 0.72 15.32 -25.50
N GLN A 42 1.25 16.55 -25.39
CA GLN A 42 2.16 16.90 -24.30
C GLN A 42 1.49 16.77 -22.95
N LEU A 43 0.23 17.20 -22.82
CA LEU A 43 -0.53 17.09 -21.59
C LEU A 43 -0.76 15.62 -21.20
N THR A 44 -1.15 14.76 -22.15
CA THR A 44 -1.31 13.31 -21.91
C THR A 44 -0.01 12.69 -21.39
N VAL A 45 1.10 12.91 -22.08
CA VAL A 45 2.43 12.40 -21.66
C VAL A 45 2.76 12.85 -20.24
N TRP A 46 2.53 14.12 -19.91
CA TRP A 46 2.80 14.67 -18.59
C TRP A 46 1.90 14.09 -17.49
N GLN A 47 0.60 13.95 -17.76
CA GLN A 47 -0.35 13.39 -16.80
C GLN A 47 -0.02 11.94 -16.48
N THR A 48 0.25 11.12 -17.50
CA THR A 48 0.65 9.72 -17.33
C THR A 48 1.91 9.59 -16.48
N LEU A 49 2.96 10.36 -16.80
CA LEU A 49 4.21 10.32 -16.06
C LEU A 49 4.05 10.79 -14.61
N ARG A 50 3.31 11.87 -14.37
CA ARG A 50 3.10 12.41 -13.02
C ARG A 50 2.32 11.44 -12.15
N TYR A 51 1.28 10.81 -12.69
CA TYR A 51 0.48 9.83 -11.96
C TYR A 51 1.32 8.61 -11.57
N ALA A 52 2.05 8.02 -12.53
CA ALA A 52 2.90 6.86 -12.27
C ALA A 52 4.01 7.16 -11.24
N LEU A 53 4.67 8.31 -11.36
CA LEU A 53 5.74 8.70 -10.45
C LEU A 53 5.25 9.05 -9.05
N GLU A 54 4.07 9.66 -8.91
CA GLU A 54 3.53 9.98 -7.59
C GLU A 54 3.15 8.72 -6.84
N ALA A 55 2.51 7.74 -7.51
CA ALA A 55 2.21 6.44 -6.91
C ALA A 55 3.48 5.71 -6.44
N LEU A 56 4.51 5.65 -7.30
CA LEU A 56 5.80 5.06 -6.95
C LEU A 56 6.47 5.79 -5.78
N ARG A 57 6.55 7.13 -5.84
CA ARG A 57 7.21 7.96 -4.83
C ARG A 57 6.50 7.84 -3.48
N GLN A 58 5.18 7.85 -3.48
CA GLN A 58 4.38 7.74 -2.27
C GLN A 58 4.74 6.44 -1.54
N ASP A 59 4.60 5.30 -2.17
CA ASP A 59 4.71 4.01 -1.48
C ASP A 59 6.17 3.58 -1.28
N ILE A 60 7.05 3.75 -2.28
CA ILE A 60 8.46 3.35 -2.16
C ILE A 60 9.18 4.15 -1.06
N ALA A 61 8.87 5.44 -0.89
CA ALA A 61 9.46 6.23 0.19
C ALA A 61 9.05 5.74 1.60
N ALA A 62 7.94 5.00 1.68
CA ALA A 62 7.46 4.39 2.91
C ALA A 62 7.99 2.96 3.11
N ALA A 63 8.84 2.42 2.23
CA ALA A 63 9.49 1.14 2.48
C ALA A 63 10.17 1.12 3.85
N GLY A 64 9.91 0.07 4.64
CA GLY A 64 10.38 -0.07 6.01
C GLY A 64 9.62 0.73 7.07
N ALA A 65 8.62 1.55 6.69
CA ALA A 65 7.82 2.30 7.65
C ALA A 65 6.98 1.35 8.52
N GLY A 66 6.92 1.64 9.82
CA GLY A 66 6.08 0.94 10.78
C GLY A 66 6.46 -0.51 11.08
N LEU A 67 7.55 -1.03 10.53
CA LEU A 67 8.00 -2.40 10.80
C LEU A 67 8.25 -2.62 12.31
N PRO A 68 7.55 -3.59 12.94
CA PRO A 68 7.77 -3.92 14.34
C PRO A 68 9.20 -4.41 14.57
N VAL A 69 9.77 -4.02 15.71
CA VAL A 69 11.18 -4.26 16.03
C VAL A 69 11.47 -5.74 16.28
N ASP A 70 10.50 -6.42 16.88
CA ASP A 70 10.49 -7.81 17.28
C ASP A 70 10.12 -8.77 16.13
N SER A 71 9.58 -8.24 15.04
CA SER A 71 9.13 -9.06 13.90
C SER A 71 10.23 -9.61 13.03
N ASP A 72 11.45 -9.06 13.10
CA ASP A 72 12.57 -9.26 12.15
C ASP A 72 12.18 -9.23 10.66
N GLN A 73 11.04 -8.63 10.33
CA GLN A 73 10.57 -8.51 8.96
C GLN A 73 11.50 -7.59 8.17
N PRO A 74 11.95 -8.02 6.97
CA PRO A 74 12.86 -7.23 6.15
C PRO A 74 12.16 -6.02 5.55
N ALA A 75 12.85 -4.88 5.45
CA ALA A 75 12.29 -3.70 4.80
C ALA A 75 12.19 -3.89 3.28
N LEU A 76 13.25 -4.40 2.66
CA LEU A 76 13.27 -4.74 1.25
C LEU A 76 13.22 -6.26 1.07
N VAL A 77 12.31 -6.72 0.22
CA VAL A 77 12.11 -8.15 -0.06
C VAL A 77 12.82 -8.54 -1.35
N PHE A 78 12.63 -7.73 -2.39
CA PHE A 78 13.20 -7.94 -3.72
C PHE A 78 13.42 -6.61 -4.42
N VAL A 79 14.55 -6.47 -5.10
CA VAL A 79 14.87 -5.32 -5.95
C VAL A 79 15.41 -5.84 -7.28
N GLY A 80 14.82 -5.41 -8.38
CA GLY A 80 15.16 -5.84 -9.74
C GLY A 80 15.01 -4.70 -10.74
N PRO A 81 15.43 -4.89 -12.01
CA PRO A 81 15.43 -3.80 -13.00
C PRO A 81 14.03 -3.24 -13.30
N ASP A 82 12.98 -4.05 -13.11
CA ASP A 82 11.60 -3.73 -13.49
C ASP A 82 10.61 -3.86 -12.33
N GLN A 83 11.10 -4.24 -11.16
CA GLN A 83 10.25 -4.54 -10.02
C GLN A 83 10.95 -4.23 -8.70
N ILE A 84 10.18 -3.72 -7.75
CA ILE A 84 10.59 -3.54 -6.36
C ILE A 84 9.50 -4.11 -5.46
N VAL A 85 9.92 -4.81 -4.40
CA VAL A 85 9.04 -5.38 -3.38
C VAL A 85 9.62 -5.09 -2.01
N PHE A 86 8.79 -4.59 -1.12
CA PHE A 86 9.18 -4.13 0.21
C PHE A 86 8.05 -4.38 1.20
N ASN A 87 8.36 -4.32 2.49
CA ASN A 87 7.33 -4.31 3.52
C ASN A 87 7.21 -2.91 4.12
N ALA A 88 5.98 -2.52 4.40
CA ALA A 88 5.66 -1.29 5.10
C ALA A 88 4.26 -1.43 5.72
N ASP A 89 4.03 -0.71 6.81
CA ASP A 89 2.71 -0.51 7.39
C ASP A 89 2.09 0.75 6.75
N LEU A 90 1.39 0.59 5.62
CA LEU A 90 0.75 1.70 4.92
C LEU A 90 -0.68 1.92 5.39
N VAL A 91 -1.46 0.86 5.61
CA VAL A 91 -2.88 0.97 5.92
C VAL A 91 -3.25 0.22 7.20
N GLY A 92 -3.62 0.97 8.22
CA GLY A 92 -4.16 0.45 9.46
C GLY A 92 -5.69 0.40 9.43
N ARG A 93 -6.28 -0.69 9.94
CA ARG A 93 -7.76 -0.81 10.08
C ARG A 93 -8.35 -0.02 11.24
N VAL A 94 -7.51 0.51 12.12
CA VAL A 94 -7.96 1.17 13.35
C VAL A 94 -7.30 2.52 13.47
N ALA A 95 -8.05 3.54 13.88
CA ALA A 95 -7.57 4.92 14.07
C ALA A 95 -6.41 5.07 15.07
N VAL A 96 -6.06 4.00 15.79
CA VAL A 96 -4.99 3.96 16.79
C VAL A 96 -3.76 3.17 16.34
N ASP A 97 -3.74 2.63 15.12
CA ASP A 97 -2.49 2.22 14.50
C ASP A 97 -1.67 3.47 14.17
N LYS A 98 -0.78 3.84 15.10
CA LYS A 98 0.07 5.03 14.97
C LYS A 98 1.27 4.80 14.05
N ARG A 99 1.48 3.57 13.57
CA ARG A 99 2.59 3.19 12.69
C ARG A 99 2.12 3.17 11.24
N ALA A 100 0.85 2.85 11.01
CA ALA A 100 0.20 2.98 9.73
C ALA A 100 0.25 4.41 9.19
N ARG A 101 0.51 4.52 7.89
CA ARG A 101 0.50 5.82 7.20
C ARG A 101 -0.91 6.36 6.98
N PHE A 102 -1.85 5.48 6.71
CA PHE A 102 -3.26 5.77 6.46
C PHE A 102 -4.13 4.87 7.33
N VAL A 103 -5.32 5.35 7.69
CA VAL A 103 -6.32 4.55 8.40
C VAL A 103 -7.51 4.36 7.48
N ASP A 104 -7.83 3.10 7.20
CA ASP A 104 -9.03 2.68 6.47
C ASP A 104 -9.70 1.52 7.21
N PRO A 105 -10.78 1.76 7.97
CA PRO A 105 -11.49 0.71 8.71
C PRO A 105 -12.06 -0.41 7.83
N ASP A 106 -12.31 -0.12 6.55
CA ASP A 106 -12.98 -1.02 5.62
C ASP A 106 -11.99 -1.90 4.82
N VAL A 107 -10.67 -1.65 4.93
CA VAL A 107 -9.70 -2.51 4.25
C VAL A 107 -9.75 -3.93 4.81
N PRO A 108 -9.71 -4.98 3.97
CA PRO A 108 -9.63 -6.35 4.45
C PRO A 108 -8.38 -6.55 5.31
N LEU A 109 -8.50 -7.30 6.41
CA LEU A 109 -7.36 -7.61 7.29
C LEU A 109 -6.16 -8.18 6.51
N ALA A 110 -6.43 -9.03 5.52
CA ALA A 110 -5.41 -9.64 4.68
C ALA A 110 -4.56 -8.64 3.87
N ALA A 111 -4.96 -7.38 3.77
CA ALA A 111 -4.26 -6.28 3.10
C ALA A 111 -3.66 -5.24 4.08
N ALA A 112 -3.82 -5.44 5.40
CA ALA A 112 -3.39 -4.54 6.47
C ALA A 112 -2.49 -5.23 7.51
N VAL A 113 -2.03 -6.45 7.20
CA VAL A 113 -1.09 -7.22 8.03
C VAL A 113 -0.12 -7.97 7.10
N ALA A 114 0.98 -8.45 7.66
CA ALA A 114 1.94 -9.29 6.99
C ALA A 114 1.29 -10.53 6.39
N LEU A 115 1.70 -10.85 5.16
CA LEU A 115 1.32 -12.11 4.52
C LEU A 115 1.80 -13.29 5.39
N PRO A 116 0.96 -14.27 5.78
CA PRO A 116 1.44 -15.46 6.47
C PRO A 116 2.17 -16.40 5.50
N ARG A 117 3.12 -17.20 6.00
CA ARG A 117 3.90 -18.19 5.23
C ARG A 117 2.99 -19.18 4.48
N ALA A 118 1.86 -19.55 5.09
CA ALA A 118 0.87 -20.43 4.46
C ALA A 118 0.33 -19.86 3.15
N ARG A 119 0.25 -18.53 3.03
CA ARG A 119 -0.18 -17.80 1.83
C ARG A 119 0.97 -17.21 1.03
N ALA A 120 2.21 -17.65 1.27
CA ALA A 120 3.37 -17.10 0.60
C ALA A 120 3.27 -17.20 -0.93
N ILE A 121 3.55 -16.08 -1.58
CA ILE A 121 3.46 -15.88 -3.03
C ILE A 121 4.83 -16.02 -3.67
N THR A 122 4.86 -16.42 -4.92
CA THR A 122 6.04 -16.27 -5.76
C THR A 122 6.07 -14.84 -6.28
N ILE A 123 7.15 -14.11 -6.02
CA ILE A 123 7.32 -12.75 -6.51
C ILE A 123 7.21 -12.77 -8.05
N PRO A 124 6.27 -12.03 -8.65
CA PRO A 124 5.92 -12.21 -10.06
C PRO A 124 7.12 -12.10 -11.01
N GLY A 125 7.30 -13.08 -11.90
CA GLY A 125 8.44 -13.11 -12.84
C GLY A 125 9.76 -13.61 -12.24
N THR A 126 9.74 -14.14 -11.02
CA THR A 126 10.91 -14.73 -10.35
C THR A 126 10.58 -16.14 -9.83
N SER A 127 11.57 -16.83 -9.29
CA SER A 127 11.38 -18.07 -8.50
C SER A 127 11.37 -17.83 -6.99
N TYR A 128 11.51 -16.58 -6.54
CA TYR A 128 11.63 -16.24 -5.13
C TYR A 128 10.26 -16.23 -4.47
N ARG A 129 10.11 -17.02 -3.40
CA ARG A 129 8.86 -17.16 -2.65
C ARG A 129 8.94 -16.40 -1.33
N TYR A 130 7.94 -15.56 -1.06
CA TYR A 130 7.89 -14.72 0.12
C TYR A 130 6.48 -14.72 0.75
N PRO A 131 6.36 -14.76 2.10
CA PRO A 131 7.45 -14.83 3.05
C PRO A 131 7.96 -16.25 3.33
N ALA A 132 9.18 -16.32 3.88
CA ALA A 132 9.82 -17.58 4.28
C ALA A 132 9.32 -18.10 5.64
N LYS A 133 8.74 -17.22 6.48
CA LYS A 133 8.16 -17.52 7.79
C LYS A 133 7.03 -16.54 8.11
N ASP A 134 6.27 -16.82 9.17
CA ASP A 134 5.33 -15.85 9.72
C ASP A 134 6.14 -14.78 10.47
N TYR A 135 6.04 -13.54 10.01
CA TYR A 135 6.64 -12.40 10.70
C TYR A 135 5.67 -11.93 11.77
N LEU A 136 6.08 -12.10 13.02
CA LEU A 136 5.20 -11.88 14.17
C LEU A 136 5.64 -10.66 14.96
N ALA A 137 4.73 -9.73 15.20
CA ALA A 137 4.88 -8.70 16.20
C ALA A 137 4.02 -9.06 17.41
N PHE A 138 4.65 -9.27 18.56
CA PHE A 138 4.00 -9.60 19.82
C PHE A 138 3.15 -10.88 19.71
N GLY A 139 3.66 -11.90 19.02
CA GLY A 139 2.99 -13.19 18.81
C GLY A 139 1.83 -13.19 17.80
N LEU A 140 1.56 -12.05 17.14
CA LEU A 140 0.57 -11.90 16.08
C LEU A 140 1.25 -11.54 14.77
N LEU A 141 0.61 -11.72 13.62
CA LEU A 141 1.17 -11.23 12.36
C LEU A 141 1.50 -9.74 12.47
N SER A 142 2.70 -9.36 12.01
CA SER A 142 3.10 -7.96 11.92
C SER A 142 2.06 -7.16 11.12
N GLU A 143 1.91 -5.88 11.44
CA GLU A 143 1.01 -4.95 10.73
C GLU A 143 1.54 -4.59 9.34
N ALA A 144 2.78 -4.93 9.00
CA ALA A 144 3.37 -4.51 7.75
C ALA A 144 3.06 -5.44 6.59
N GLU A 145 2.25 -4.97 5.65
CA GLU A 145 2.01 -5.63 4.38
C GLU A 145 3.24 -5.65 3.45
N THR A 146 3.23 -6.64 2.55
CA THR A 146 4.18 -6.74 1.43
C THR A 146 3.63 -6.01 0.23
N ILE A 147 4.26 -4.90 -0.16
CA ILE A 147 3.86 -4.10 -1.31
C ILE A 147 4.85 -4.32 -2.44
N GLY A 148 4.35 -4.38 -3.67
CA GLY A 148 5.21 -4.43 -4.83
C GLY A 148 4.72 -3.59 -6.00
N PHE A 149 5.69 -3.11 -6.76
CA PHE A 149 5.48 -2.43 -8.04
C PHE A 149 6.24 -3.18 -9.13
N ARG A 150 5.62 -3.36 -10.28
CA ARG A 150 6.25 -4.01 -11.44
C ARG A 150 5.89 -3.28 -12.73
N PHE A 151 6.89 -3.01 -13.54
CA PHE A 151 6.72 -2.71 -14.94
C PHE A 151 6.69 -4.03 -15.72
N ARG A 152 5.61 -4.30 -16.44
CA ARG A 152 5.52 -5.43 -17.36
C ARG A 152 5.04 -4.97 -18.72
N LEU A 153 5.34 -5.76 -19.74
CA LEU A 153 4.80 -5.52 -21.07
C LEU A 153 3.26 -5.51 -21.02
N ASP A 154 2.68 -4.55 -21.72
CA ASP A 154 1.24 -4.40 -21.91
C ASP A 154 0.81 -5.28 -23.09
N ASP A 155 0.29 -6.46 -22.79
CA ASP A 155 -0.20 -7.44 -23.74
C ASP A 155 -1.56 -7.06 -24.37
N THR A 156 -2.15 -5.94 -23.93
CA THR A 156 -3.39 -5.42 -24.52
C THR A 156 -3.15 -4.48 -25.70
N THR A 157 -1.88 -4.11 -25.96
CA THR A 157 -1.50 -3.28 -27.10
C THR A 157 -0.60 -4.04 -28.07
N PRO A 158 -0.62 -3.70 -29.37
CA PRO A 158 0.27 -4.33 -30.35
C PRO A 158 1.73 -3.81 -30.28
N GLU A 159 2.02 -2.83 -29.41
CA GLU A 159 3.35 -2.21 -29.30
C GLU A 159 4.26 -3.05 -28.38
N PRO A 160 5.33 -3.66 -28.92
CA PRO A 160 6.14 -4.61 -28.16
C PRO A 160 6.97 -3.99 -27.03
N ASN A 161 7.07 -2.67 -26.97
CA ASN A 161 7.78 -1.95 -25.91
C ASN A 161 6.86 -1.08 -25.05
N ASP A 162 5.56 -1.29 -25.12
CA ASP A 162 4.59 -0.66 -24.23
C ASP A 162 4.55 -1.43 -22.92
N TYR A 163 4.70 -0.71 -21.82
CA TYR A 163 4.67 -1.23 -20.47
C TYR A 163 3.51 -0.61 -19.71
N LEU A 164 2.96 -1.42 -18.81
CA LEU A 164 2.11 -0.95 -17.73
C LEU A 164 2.84 -1.07 -16.40
N LEU A 165 2.50 -0.17 -15.50
CA LEU A 165 2.89 -0.22 -14.10
C LEU A 165 1.72 -0.83 -13.32
N GLU A 166 2.01 -1.92 -12.61
CA GLU A 166 1.08 -2.53 -11.68
C GLU A 166 1.61 -2.43 -10.25
N ARG A 167 0.67 -2.39 -9.30
CA ARG A 167 0.89 -2.40 -7.87
C ARG A 167 0.12 -3.56 -7.27
N TRP A 168 0.68 -4.25 -6.29
CA TRP A 168 -0.06 -5.23 -5.49
C TRP A 168 0.32 -5.13 -4.02
N VAL A 169 -0.56 -5.67 -3.17
CA VAL A 169 -0.38 -5.77 -1.73
C VAL A 169 -0.64 -7.21 -1.32
N ASN A 170 0.30 -7.82 -0.61
CA ASN A 170 0.24 -9.22 -0.17
C ASN A 170 -0.09 -10.16 -1.34
N ASP A 171 -1.07 -11.05 -1.15
CA ASP A 171 -1.57 -11.99 -2.15
C ASP A 171 -2.79 -11.47 -2.93
N GLN A 172 -3.08 -10.17 -2.85
CA GLN A 172 -4.19 -9.55 -3.57
C GLN A 172 -3.89 -9.41 -5.07
N PRO A 173 -4.92 -9.44 -5.93
CA PRO A 173 -4.76 -9.20 -7.36
C PRO A 173 -4.04 -7.87 -7.64
N PRO A 174 -3.06 -7.84 -8.57
CA PRO A 174 -2.41 -6.58 -8.95
C PRO A 174 -3.38 -5.59 -9.60
N GLU A 175 -3.23 -4.32 -9.25
CA GLU A 175 -3.95 -3.19 -9.81
C GLU A 175 -3.08 -2.46 -10.82
N ILE A 176 -3.69 -2.02 -11.92
CA ILE A 176 -2.99 -1.22 -12.94
C ILE A 176 -2.96 0.23 -12.49
N VAL A 177 -1.76 0.74 -12.27
CA VAL A 177 -1.51 2.14 -11.92
C VAL A 177 -1.48 3.00 -13.18
N ALA A 178 -0.66 2.61 -14.17
CA ALA A 178 -0.49 3.41 -15.38
C ALA A 178 -0.17 2.52 -16.58
N ARG A 179 -0.50 3.01 -17.78
CA ARG A 179 -0.25 2.38 -19.08
C ARG A 179 0.43 3.37 -20.02
N GLY A 180 0.94 2.91 -21.16
CA GLY A 180 1.62 3.79 -22.11
C GLY A 180 3.01 4.21 -21.62
N LEU A 181 3.67 3.32 -20.88
CA LEU A 181 4.98 3.57 -20.28
C LEU A 181 6.06 2.86 -21.08
N TYR A 182 7.23 3.46 -21.19
CA TYR A 182 8.32 2.98 -22.02
C TYR A 182 9.63 3.10 -21.25
N ARG A 183 10.58 2.21 -21.55
CA ARG A 183 11.96 2.43 -21.14
C ARG A 183 12.55 3.64 -21.83
N ASN A 184 13.50 4.31 -21.17
CA ASN A 184 14.31 5.33 -21.81
C ASN A 184 15.59 4.68 -22.37
N GLY A 185 15.55 4.30 -23.65
CA GLY A 185 16.64 3.54 -24.27
C GLY A 185 16.80 2.16 -23.63
N THR A 186 18.03 1.78 -23.28
CA THR A 186 18.36 0.50 -22.63
C THR A 186 18.39 0.58 -21.10
N ALA A 187 18.07 1.73 -20.51
CA ALA A 187 18.09 1.89 -19.07
C ALA A 187 16.98 1.06 -18.39
N PRO A 188 17.27 0.39 -17.26
CA PRO A 188 16.23 -0.28 -16.48
C PRO A 188 15.29 0.75 -15.84
N PHE A 189 14.06 0.35 -15.53
CA PHE A 189 13.11 1.24 -14.85
C PHE A 189 13.57 1.60 -13.45
N PHE A 190 14.17 0.64 -12.74
CA PHE A 190 14.74 0.84 -11.42
C PHE A 190 16.27 0.68 -11.41
N ARG A 191 16.93 1.62 -10.74
CA ARG A 191 18.35 1.56 -10.36
C ARG A 191 18.49 1.81 -8.88
N TYR A 192 19.42 1.13 -8.23
CA TYR A 192 19.58 1.16 -6.78
C TYR A 192 20.94 1.74 -6.40
N PHE A 193 20.98 2.49 -5.31
CA PHE A 193 22.20 3.08 -4.79
C PHE A 193 22.28 2.96 -3.27
N ASN A 194 23.49 2.81 -2.74
CA ASN A 194 23.76 2.83 -1.30
C ASN A 194 23.78 4.27 -0.75
N ALA A 195 24.05 4.43 0.55
CA ALA A 195 24.17 5.73 1.22
C ALA A 195 25.28 6.63 0.63
N ASN A 196 26.35 6.03 0.10
CA ASN A 196 27.47 6.74 -0.52
C ASN A 196 27.17 7.18 -1.97
N GLY A 197 26.04 6.74 -2.53
CA GLY A 197 25.67 6.99 -3.92
C GLY A 197 26.27 6.00 -4.92
N ASP A 198 26.88 4.90 -4.45
CA ASP A 198 27.39 3.85 -5.32
C ASP A 198 26.23 3.01 -5.87
N SER A 199 26.30 2.65 -7.15
CA SER A 199 25.29 1.80 -7.76
C SER A 199 25.35 0.38 -7.22
N ILE A 200 24.21 -0.16 -6.84
CA ILE A 200 24.03 -1.54 -6.42
C ILE A 200 23.38 -2.32 -7.57
N PRO A 201 24.11 -3.20 -8.27
CA PRO A 201 23.53 -4.02 -9.31
C PRO A 201 22.59 -5.08 -8.71
N GLY A 202 21.39 -5.18 -9.28
CA GLY A 202 20.41 -6.20 -9.00
C GLY A 202 20.39 -7.35 -10.04
N PRO A 203 19.47 -8.32 -9.89
CA PRO A 203 18.48 -8.38 -8.83
C PRO A 203 19.08 -8.77 -7.47
N LEU A 204 18.49 -8.27 -6.38
CA LEU A 204 18.77 -8.73 -5.02
C LEU A 204 17.47 -9.18 -4.35
N PHE A 205 17.59 -10.13 -3.43
CA PHE A 205 16.49 -10.62 -2.61
C PHE A 205 16.99 -10.82 -1.19
N HIS A 206 16.10 -10.68 -0.21
CA HIS A 206 16.42 -10.93 1.18
C HIS A 206 16.53 -12.44 1.44
N SER A 207 17.70 -13.00 1.13
CA SER A 207 17.95 -14.45 1.08
C SER A 207 17.81 -15.20 2.41
N VAL A 208 17.86 -14.47 3.53
CA VAL A 208 17.72 -15.00 4.88
C VAL A 208 16.30 -14.73 5.38
N PRO A 209 15.64 -15.64 6.10
CA PRO A 209 14.26 -15.43 6.55
C PRO A 209 14.02 -14.29 7.55
N GLY A 210 15.04 -13.70 8.15
CA GLY A 210 14.89 -12.64 9.16
C GLY A 210 16.00 -11.61 9.03
N HIS A 211 15.60 -10.34 9.12
CA HIS A 211 16.49 -9.18 9.03
C HIS A 211 17.29 -8.98 10.33
N ALA A 212 18.52 -8.49 10.21
CA ALA A 212 19.44 -8.23 11.32
C ALA A 212 19.74 -9.46 12.20
N THR A 213 19.48 -10.66 11.67
CA THR A 213 19.90 -11.92 12.30
C THR A 213 21.38 -12.17 12.03
N PRO A 214 22.09 -13.01 12.81
CA PRO A 214 23.49 -13.34 12.51
C PRO A 214 23.70 -13.93 11.11
N ALA A 215 22.69 -14.62 10.57
CA ALA A 215 22.71 -15.16 9.21
C ALA A 215 22.55 -14.08 8.14
N ASP A 216 21.94 -12.94 8.48
CA ASP A 216 21.78 -11.78 7.63
C ASP A 216 23.03 -10.89 7.67
N SER A 217 24.09 -11.40 7.05
CA SER A 217 25.39 -10.73 6.99
C SER A 217 26.08 -10.92 5.64
N GLY A 218 27.09 -10.09 5.36
CA GLY A 218 27.87 -10.17 4.12
C GLY A 218 27.00 -10.03 2.86
N ALA A 219 26.99 -11.06 2.02
CA ALA A 219 26.21 -11.05 0.77
C ALA A 219 24.69 -11.08 1.00
N ALA A 220 24.21 -11.69 2.11
CA ALA A 220 22.79 -11.78 2.42
C ALA A 220 22.18 -10.41 2.75
N ALA A 221 22.90 -9.60 3.53
CA ALA A 221 22.52 -8.25 3.93
C ALA A 221 22.74 -7.20 2.83
N ARG A 222 23.17 -7.59 1.62
CA ARG A 222 23.47 -6.63 0.54
C ARG A 222 22.24 -5.83 0.15
N ILE A 223 21.06 -6.44 0.14
CA ILE A 223 19.80 -5.75 -0.17
C ILE A 223 19.51 -4.64 0.86
N ASP A 224 19.92 -4.83 2.11
CA ASP A 224 19.72 -3.88 3.20
C ASP A 224 20.67 -2.67 3.11
N SER A 225 21.58 -2.64 2.14
CA SER A 225 22.43 -1.47 1.86
C SER A 225 21.79 -0.46 0.91
N VAL A 226 20.67 -0.79 0.26
CA VAL A 226 19.96 0.10 -0.66
C VAL A 226 19.37 1.28 0.12
N ARG A 227 19.65 2.51 -0.31
CA ARG A 227 19.13 3.75 0.29
C ARG A 227 18.39 4.64 -0.69
N VAL A 228 18.66 4.49 -1.98
CA VAL A 228 18.00 5.27 -3.03
C VAL A 228 17.54 4.35 -4.14
N VAL A 229 16.29 4.54 -4.53
CA VAL A 229 15.70 3.96 -5.74
C VAL A 229 15.57 5.07 -6.75
N GLN A 230 16.24 4.92 -7.89
CA GLN A 230 16.07 5.80 -9.02
C GLN A 230 15.11 5.15 -10.01
N VAL A 231 14.01 5.84 -10.29
CA VAL A 231 13.02 5.47 -11.29
C VAL A 231 13.32 6.24 -12.58
N GLU A 232 13.38 5.53 -13.70
CA GLU A 232 13.49 6.12 -15.02
C GLU A 232 12.40 5.56 -15.94
N VAL A 233 11.51 6.44 -16.38
CA VAL A 233 10.34 6.05 -17.18
C VAL A 233 10.06 7.09 -18.24
N ALA A 234 9.64 6.63 -19.42
CA ALA A 234 9.15 7.47 -20.49
C ALA A 234 7.66 7.22 -20.74
N ALA A 235 6.97 8.22 -21.29
CA ALA A 235 5.64 8.06 -21.85
C ALA A 235 5.62 8.62 -23.26
N VAL A 236 4.74 8.03 -24.06
CA VAL A 236 4.57 8.33 -25.48
C VAL A 236 3.10 8.65 -25.73
N ALA A 237 2.85 9.71 -26.51
CA ALA A 237 1.54 9.97 -27.10
C ALA A 237 1.69 10.09 -28.62
N SER A 238 0.95 9.27 -29.36
CA SER A 238 0.95 9.26 -30.82
C SER A 238 -0.36 9.84 -31.37
N GLY A 239 -0.29 10.49 -32.53
CA GLY A 239 -1.47 10.98 -33.23
C GLY A 239 -1.12 11.70 -34.53
N ARG A 240 -1.87 11.42 -35.61
CA ARG A 240 -1.64 11.96 -36.97
C ARG A 240 -0.24 11.70 -37.52
N GLY A 241 0.32 10.52 -37.25
CA GLY A 241 1.66 10.14 -37.69
C GLY A 241 2.80 10.86 -36.96
N VAL A 242 2.51 11.61 -35.89
CA VAL A 242 3.51 12.27 -35.05
C VAL A 242 3.49 11.66 -33.65
N GLU A 243 4.68 11.44 -33.10
CA GLU A 243 4.90 10.94 -31.76
C GLU A 243 5.49 12.04 -30.87
N THR A 244 4.92 12.21 -29.68
CA THR A 244 5.51 13.01 -28.61
C THR A 244 6.00 12.07 -27.52
N ARG A 245 7.31 12.07 -27.24
CA ARG A 245 7.94 11.28 -26.18
C ARG A 245 8.55 12.18 -25.11
N ARG A 246 8.42 11.77 -23.85
CA ARG A 246 9.15 12.39 -22.74
C ARG A 246 9.60 11.35 -21.74
N ALA A 247 10.83 11.47 -21.26
CA ALA A 247 11.38 10.67 -20.18
C ALA A 247 11.55 11.52 -18.91
N ILE A 248 11.37 10.90 -17.75
CA ILE A 248 11.65 11.49 -16.45
C ILE A 248 12.48 10.50 -15.65
N GLN A 249 13.43 11.06 -14.90
CA GLN A 249 14.21 10.34 -13.92
C GLN A 249 13.95 10.96 -12.54
N GLN A 250 13.59 10.13 -11.56
CA GLN A 250 13.31 10.55 -10.19
C GLN A 250 14.07 9.68 -9.21
N ARG A 251 14.70 10.29 -8.20
CA ARG A 251 15.27 9.57 -7.06
C ARG A 251 14.30 9.58 -5.88
N ILE A 252 14.11 8.42 -5.28
CA ILE A 252 13.28 8.18 -4.10
C ILE A 252 14.21 7.67 -3.01
N TYR A 253 14.27 8.39 -1.89
CA TYR A 253 15.10 8.03 -0.75
C TYR A 253 14.31 7.13 0.21
N LEU A 254 14.94 6.03 0.63
CA LEU A 254 14.35 5.04 1.53
C LEU A 254 14.68 5.40 2.99
N VAL A 255 13.97 6.39 3.52
CA VAL A 255 14.32 7.03 4.79
C VAL A 255 14.09 6.16 6.03
N ASN A 256 13.23 5.13 5.94
CA ASN A 256 12.89 4.29 7.10
C ASN A 256 13.79 3.06 7.25
N LEU A 257 14.76 2.84 6.35
CA LEU A 257 15.64 1.66 6.39
C LEU A 257 16.74 1.77 7.46
N ASP A 258 17.08 2.98 7.89
CA ASP A 258 18.11 3.25 8.92
C ASP A 258 17.52 3.72 10.26
N ALA A 259 16.20 3.82 10.38
CA ALA A 259 15.59 4.23 11.64
C ALA A 259 15.94 3.18 12.70
N PRO A 260 16.69 3.52 13.78
CA PRO A 260 16.95 2.59 14.84
C PRO A 260 15.60 2.09 15.34
N ARG A 261 15.36 0.80 15.16
CA ARG A 261 14.17 0.14 15.67
C ARG A 261 14.33 0.13 17.19
N VAL A 262 13.84 1.18 17.85
CA VAL A 262 14.05 1.36 19.30
C VAL A 262 13.28 0.27 20.02
N VAL A 263 14.00 -0.78 20.43
CA VAL A 263 13.57 -1.67 21.50
C VAL A 263 13.52 -0.80 22.75
N ARG A 264 12.32 -0.43 23.21
CA ARG A 264 12.21 -0.04 24.62
C ARG A 264 12.54 -1.31 25.40
N PRO A 265 13.51 -1.29 26.33
CA PRO A 265 13.71 -2.42 27.22
C PRO A 265 12.47 -2.50 28.12
N CYS A 266 11.77 -3.62 28.05
CA CYS A 266 10.62 -3.95 28.88
C CYS A 266 11.07 -5.11 29.74
N SER A 267 10.72 -5.07 31.03
CA SER A 267 11.31 -5.99 32.00
C SER A 267 10.72 -7.39 31.85
N ASP A 268 9.39 -7.47 31.94
CA ASP A 268 8.66 -8.72 32.12
C ASP A 268 7.59 -8.90 31.03
N ASP A 269 7.10 -10.15 30.86
CA ASP A 269 6.01 -10.45 29.93
C ASP A 269 4.68 -9.80 30.38
N PRO A 270 3.81 -9.37 29.45
CA PRO A 270 2.63 -8.60 29.81
C PRO A 270 1.58 -9.46 30.52
N ARG A 271 1.08 -8.98 31.65
CA ARG A 271 0.04 -9.63 32.46
C ARG A 271 -1.31 -8.97 32.24
N LEU A 272 -2.14 -9.64 31.43
CA LEU A 272 -3.51 -9.21 31.18
C LEU A 272 -4.37 -9.29 32.45
N GLY A 273 -4.52 -10.45 33.06
CA GLY A 273 -5.16 -10.61 34.38
C GLY A 273 -6.62 -10.14 34.49
N VAL A 274 -7.33 -10.00 33.37
CA VAL A 274 -8.72 -9.47 33.31
C VAL A 274 -9.59 -10.32 32.42
N ALA A 275 -10.90 -10.29 32.67
CA ALA A 275 -11.89 -10.95 31.82
C ALA A 275 -12.25 -10.09 30.59
N LEU A 276 -12.54 -10.77 29.47
CA LEU A 276 -13.19 -10.21 28.30
C LEU A 276 -14.70 -10.49 28.40
N ASP A 277 -15.52 -9.45 28.43
CA ASP A 277 -16.99 -9.54 28.36
C ASP A 277 -17.43 -9.46 26.89
N ALA A 278 -18.31 -10.36 26.47
CA ALA A 278 -18.82 -10.41 25.10
C ALA A 278 -20.35 -10.50 25.12
N ARG A 279 -21.01 -9.57 24.44
CA ARG A 279 -22.47 -9.47 24.41
C ARG A 279 -22.97 -9.29 22.99
N VAL A 280 -24.00 -10.04 22.63
CA VAL A 280 -24.71 -9.83 21.37
C VAL A 280 -25.59 -8.60 21.51
N GLU A 281 -25.49 -7.68 20.56
CA GLU A 281 -26.33 -6.49 20.47
C GLU A 281 -26.88 -6.35 19.05
N VAL A 282 -28.06 -5.73 18.92
CA VAL A 282 -28.59 -5.32 17.62
C VAL A 282 -28.14 -3.90 17.37
N ALA A 283 -27.46 -3.65 16.25
CA ALA A 283 -26.94 -2.32 15.92
C ALA A 283 -28.08 -1.28 15.95
N SER A 284 -27.90 -0.15 16.65
CA SER A 284 -28.92 0.89 16.75
C SER A 284 -28.86 1.83 15.54
N GLY A 285 -29.90 1.89 14.71
CA GLY A 285 -29.99 2.78 13.55
C GLY A 285 -31.31 2.61 12.77
N PRO A 286 -31.66 3.56 11.87
CA PRO A 286 -32.94 3.55 11.15
C PRO A 286 -33.12 2.36 10.17
N SER A 287 -32.08 1.54 9.96
CA SER A 287 -32.10 0.30 9.18
C SER A 287 -31.57 -0.92 9.97
N ALA A 288 -31.73 -0.91 11.30
CA ALA A 288 -31.15 -1.90 12.21
C ALA A 288 -31.64 -3.35 11.98
N THR A 289 -30.91 -4.11 11.16
CA THR A 289 -30.99 -5.59 11.08
C THR A 289 -29.66 -6.29 11.35
N ASP A 290 -28.58 -5.52 11.58
CA ASP A 290 -27.26 -6.11 11.76
C ASP A 290 -27.01 -6.50 13.22
N THR A 291 -26.92 -7.80 13.46
CA THR A 291 -26.46 -8.36 14.73
C THR A 291 -24.96 -8.16 14.85
N ILE A 292 -24.51 -7.56 15.96
CA ILE A 292 -23.10 -7.35 16.29
C ILE A 292 -22.74 -8.05 17.60
N VAL A 293 -21.44 -8.26 17.84
CA VAL A 293 -20.95 -8.63 19.17
C VAL A 293 -20.12 -7.48 19.73
N LEU A 294 -20.60 -6.91 20.84
CA LEU A 294 -19.87 -5.90 21.61
C LEU A 294 -18.96 -6.59 22.63
N LEU A 295 -17.70 -6.20 22.61
CA LEU A 295 -16.63 -6.77 23.43
C LEU A 295 -16.10 -5.67 24.36
N ARG A 296 -16.01 -5.96 25.67
CA ARG A 296 -15.58 -5.01 26.69
C ARG A 296 -14.57 -5.63 27.65
N TRP A 297 -13.55 -4.87 28.01
CA TRP A 297 -12.59 -5.27 29.03
C TRP A 297 -12.03 -4.06 29.78
N PRO A 298 -11.64 -4.23 31.06
CA PRO A 298 -10.90 -3.21 31.79
C PRO A 298 -9.41 -3.26 31.45
N PRO A 299 -8.60 -2.24 31.82
CA PRO A 299 -7.16 -2.28 31.62
C PRO A 299 -6.51 -3.50 32.27
N ALA A 300 -5.46 -4.03 31.65
CA ALA A 300 -4.66 -5.13 32.16
C ALA A 300 -4.18 -4.89 33.59
N LEU A 301 -3.85 -5.98 34.28
CA LEU A 301 -3.25 -5.93 35.61
C LEU A 301 -1.98 -5.07 35.60
N ASP A 302 -1.13 -5.23 34.59
CA ASP A 302 0.08 -4.41 34.47
C ASP A 302 -0.19 -2.94 34.22
N GLN A 303 -1.29 -2.62 33.53
CA GLN A 303 -1.70 -1.24 33.33
C GLN A 303 -2.29 -0.59 34.59
N ARG A 304 -2.75 -1.38 35.56
CA ARG A 304 -3.37 -0.88 36.81
C ARG A 304 -2.45 -0.91 38.02
N ALA A 305 -1.57 -1.89 38.10
CA ALA A 305 -0.77 -2.17 39.29
C ALA A 305 0.67 -2.62 38.98
N GLY A 306 1.03 -2.78 37.69
CA GLY A 306 2.36 -3.16 37.25
C GLY A 306 3.10 -2.01 36.57
N GLU A 307 3.85 -2.33 35.52
CA GLU A 307 4.82 -1.44 34.87
C GLU A 307 4.16 -0.34 34.01
N GLN A 308 2.85 -0.43 33.77
CA GLN A 308 2.06 0.53 32.98
C GLN A 308 2.57 0.73 31.56
N ASP A 309 3.15 -0.31 31.00
CA ASP A 309 3.84 -0.34 29.71
C ASP A 309 3.07 -1.13 28.65
N ILE A 310 1.82 -1.52 28.93
CA ILE A 310 0.93 -2.08 27.91
C ILE A 310 0.79 -1.04 26.81
N VAL A 311 1.16 -1.44 25.59
CA VAL A 311 1.08 -0.60 24.41
C VAL A 311 -0.30 -0.76 23.77
N ARG A 312 -0.83 -1.98 23.73
CA ARG A 312 -2.12 -2.28 23.11
C ARG A 312 -2.76 -3.58 23.62
N TYR A 313 -4.04 -3.73 23.28
CA TYR A 313 -4.85 -4.92 23.45
C TYR A 313 -5.28 -5.43 22.10
N VAL A 314 -5.23 -6.73 21.87
CA VAL A 314 -5.74 -7.34 20.63
C VAL A 314 -6.89 -8.27 20.96
N VAL A 315 -7.97 -8.10 20.21
CA VAL A 315 -9.16 -8.92 20.27
C VAL A 315 -9.12 -9.89 19.12
N LEU A 316 -9.20 -11.17 19.43
CA LEU A 316 -9.20 -12.26 18.47
C LEU A 316 -10.54 -12.99 18.49
N ARG A 317 -10.84 -13.65 17.38
CA ARG A 317 -12.04 -14.45 17.20
C ARG A 317 -11.70 -15.77 16.53
N ARG A 318 -12.45 -16.80 16.87
CA ARG A 318 -12.58 -18.03 16.08
C ARG A 318 -14.02 -18.51 16.06
N MET A 319 -14.40 -19.22 15.01
CA MET A 319 -15.71 -19.87 14.93
C MET A 319 -15.64 -21.25 15.60
N VAL A 320 -16.62 -21.56 16.45
CA VAL A 320 -16.68 -22.86 17.14
C VAL A 320 -17.17 -23.92 16.17
N GLY A 321 -16.40 -25.02 16.05
CA GLY A 321 -16.71 -26.11 15.13
C GLY A 321 -16.12 -25.94 13.73
N ASP A 322 -15.42 -24.84 13.46
CA ASP A 322 -14.60 -24.68 12.26
C ASP A 322 -13.35 -25.57 12.36
N PRO A 323 -13.00 -26.34 11.30
CA PRO A 323 -11.74 -27.09 11.27
C PRO A 323 -10.50 -26.18 11.36
N ASP A 324 -10.60 -24.92 10.96
CA ASP A 324 -9.55 -23.92 11.17
C ASP A 324 -9.64 -23.37 12.61
N THR A 325 -8.75 -23.87 13.46
CA THR A 325 -8.70 -23.48 14.88
C THR A 325 -7.94 -22.18 15.14
N THR A 326 -7.47 -21.52 14.08
CA THR A 326 -6.60 -20.34 14.17
C THR A 326 -7.38 -19.13 14.68
N TRP A 327 -6.78 -18.43 15.64
CA TRP A 327 -7.32 -17.16 16.13
C TRP A 327 -7.06 -16.06 15.09
N VAL A 328 -8.12 -15.38 14.68
CA VAL A 328 -8.03 -14.25 13.75
C VAL A 328 -8.20 -12.95 14.54
N PRO A 329 -7.26 -11.99 14.46
CA PRO A 329 -7.43 -10.70 15.11
C PRO A 329 -8.56 -9.92 14.42
N ILE A 330 -9.49 -9.38 15.21
CA ILE A 330 -10.64 -8.61 14.72
C ILE A 330 -10.58 -7.14 15.11
N ASP A 331 -9.87 -6.80 16.20
CA ASP A 331 -9.65 -5.42 16.64
C ASP A 331 -8.33 -5.29 17.41
N SER A 332 -7.75 -4.09 17.42
CA SER A 332 -6.54 -3.72 18.17
C SER A 332 -6.72 -2.34 18.78
N ARG A 333 -6.54 -2.23 20.10
CA ARG A 333 -6.76 -1.00 20.87
C ARG A 333 -5.52 -0.57 21.60
N ALA A 334 -5.02 0.64 21.34
CA ALA A 334 -3.94 1.21 22.14
C ALA A 334 -4.35 1.31 23.62
N ALA A 335 -3.41 1.14 24.55
CA ALA A 335 -3.72 1.21 25.99
C ALA A 335 -4.19 2.60 26.46
N THR A 336 -4.05 3.61 25.61
CA THR A 336 -4.57 4.97 25.84
C THR A 336 -6.00 5.16 25.35
N ASP A 337 -6.58 4.22 24.59
CA ASP A 337 -7.89 4.33 23.92
C ASP A 337 -9.05 3.83 24.78
N SER A 338 -8.97 4.02 26.09
CA SER A 338 -10.06 3.63 27.00
C SER A 338 -11.16 4.68 27.02
N VAL A 339 -12.41 4.25 26.99
CA VAL A 339 -13.58 5.07 27.30
C VAL A 339 -13.83 5.05 28.81
N ARG A 340 -14.46 6.10 29.36
CA ARG A 340 -14.88 6.13 30.76
C ARG A 340 -16.34 5.72 30.90
N ILE A 341 -16.59 4.59 31.54
CA ILE A 341 -17.95 4.12 31.89
C ILE A 341 -18.04 4.10 33.41
N ASN A 342 -18.97 4.86 33.98
CA ASN A 342 -19.14 5.02 35.43
C ASN A 342 -17.82 5.40 36.14
N GLY A 343 -17.01 6.26 35.51
CA GLY A 343 -15.71 6.72 36.02
C GLY A 343 -14.56 5.71 35.84
N GLN A 344 -14.84 4.47 35.43
CA GLN A 344 -13.83 3.45 35.20
C GLN A 344 -13.36 3.45 33.74
N ALA A 345 -12.06 3.23 33.52
CA ALA A 345 -11.52 3.02 32.19
C ALA A 345 -11.98 1.65 31.67
N VAL A 346 -12.57 1.62 30.49
CA VAL A 346 -13.08 0.43 29.79
C VAL A 346 -12.72 0.55 28.33
N PHE A 347 -12.23 -0.54 27.75
CA PHE A 347 -11.99 -0.67 26.31
C PHE A 347 -13.18 -1.36 25.65
N GLU A 348 -13.47 -0.99 24.41
CA GLU A 348 -14.57 -1.55 23.63
C GLU A 348 -14.07 -1.96 22.23
N ALA A 349 -14.56 -3.11 21.75
CA ALA A 349 -14.43 -3.56 20.37
C ALA A 349 -15.79 -4.02 19.85
N ARG A 350 -16.00 -3.92 18.54
CA ARG A 350 -17.24 -4.36 17.88
C ARG A 350 -16.90 -5.33 16.78
N ASP A 351 -17.49 -6.52 16.84
CA ASP A 351 -17.46 -7.45 15.73
C ASP A 351 -18.75 -7.35 14.91
N THR A 352 -18.65 -6.74 13.74
CA THR A 352 -19.73 -6.61 12.76
C THR A 352 -19.69 -7.72 11.71
N ALA A 353 -18.62 -8.51 11.66
CA ALA A 353 -18.43 -9.56 10.65
C ALA A 353 -18.94 -10.92 11.16
N VAL A 354 -19.93 -10.93 12.06
CA VAL A 354 -20.52 -12.15 12.62
C VAL A 354 -21.64 -12.67 11.72
N ARG A 355 -21.85 -13.98 11.78
CA ARG A 355 -22.95 -14.66 11.07
C ARG A 355 -24.02 -15.02 12.08
N VAL A 356 -25.28 -14.71 11.76
CA VAL A 356 -26.45 -15.16 12.52
C VAL A 356 -26.44 -16.70 12.58
N ASP A 357 -26.92 -17.25 13.69
CA ASP A 357 -26.96 -18.69 13.99
C ASP A 357 -25.59 -19.38 14.08
N SER A 358 -24.50 -18.61 14.17
CA SER A 358 -23.15 -19.11 14.40
C SER A 358 -22.73 -18.95 15.87
N VAL A 359 -21.73 -19.74 16.27
CA VAL A 359 -21.13 -19.66 17.61
C VAL A 359 -19.66 -19.26 17.47
N TYR A 360 -19.26 -18.22 18.18
CA TYR A 360 -17.89 -17.71 18.18
C TYR A 360 -17.29 -17.79 19.58
N GLU A 361 -15.98 -17.97 19.64
CA GLU A 361 -15.20 -17.66 20.83
C GLU A 361 -14.34 -16.44 20.55
N TYR A 362 -14.21 -15.59 21.55
CA TYR A 362 -13.33 -14.43 21.50
C TYR A 362 -12.19 -14.60 22.49
N ALA A 363 -11.05 -14.02 22.15
CA ALA A 363 -9.91 -13.94 23.05
C ALA A 363 -9.38 -12.52 23.12
N LEU A 364 -8.82 -12.18 24.26
CA LEU A 364 -8.13 -10.94 24.51
C LEU A 364 -6.68 -11.22 24.84
N GLN A 365 -5.80 -10.38 24.30
CA GLN A 365 -4.39 -10.38 24.60
C GLN A 365 -3.92 -8.97 24.94
N ALA A 366 -3.05 -8.83 25.94
CA ALA A 366 -2.31 -7.60 26.18
C ALA A 366 -0.92 -7.71 25.56
N ILE A 367 -0.44 -6.59 25.05
CA ILE A 367 0.84 -6.43 24.40
C ILE A 367 1.52 -5.22 25.02
N ASP A 368 2.70 -5.43 25.58
CA ASP A 368 3.59 -4.36 26.01
C ASP A 368 4.65 -4.09 24.92
N CYS A 369 5.83 -3.65 25.32
CA CYS A 369 6.95 -3.40 24.44
C CYS A 369 7.96 -4.57 24.37
N SER A 370 7.71 -5.67 25.11
CA SER A 370 8.48 -6.92 25.05
C SER A 370 8.11 -7.71 23.78
N PRO A 371 8.93 -8.65 23.29
CA PRO A 371 8.56 -9.51 22.16
C PRO A 371 7.46 -10.53 22.52
N ALA A 372 7.08 -10.64 23.81
CA ALA A 372 6.06 -11.53 24.29
C ALA A 372 4.68 -10.88 24.27
N SER A 373 3.67 -11.73 24.35
CA SER A 373 2.29 -11.29 24.52
C SER A 373 1.65 -12.08 25.65
N SER A 374 0.61 -11.50 26.26
CA SER A 374 0.03 -12.10 27.45
C SER A 374 -0.58 -13.46 27.12
N ALA A 375 -0.80 -14.29 28.14
CA ALA A 375 -1.71 -15.42 27.97
C ALA A 375 -3.08 -14.93 27.44
N LEU A 376 -3.66 -15.67 26.50
CA LEU A 376 -4.99 -15.38 25.96
C LEU A 376 -6.06 -15.59 27.04
N VAL A 377 -6.86 -14.57 27.29
CA VAL A 377 -8.10 -14.72 28.06
C VAL A 377 -9.24 -14.95 27.08
N ARG A 378 -9.94 -16.06 27.23
CA ARG A 378 -11.02 -16.47 26.34
C ARG A 378 -12.38 -16.22 26.97
N THR A 379 -13.35 -15.87 26.13
CA THR A 379 -14.76 -15.85 26.52
C THR A 379 -15.33 -17.27 26.52
N ALA A 380 -16.49 -17.44 27.16
CA ALA A 380 -17.34 -18.57 26.83
C ALA A 380 -17.84 -18.46 25.36
N PRO A 381 -18.24 -19.57 24.72
CA PRO A 381 -18.84 -19.52 23.39
C PRO A 381 -20.06 -18.60 23.34
N VAL A 382 -20.02 -17.62 22.43
CA VAL A 382 -21.06 -16.62 22.20
C VAL A 382 -21.89 -17.06 21.01
N ARG A 383 -23.17 -17.36 21.25
CA ARG A 383 -24.12 -17.69 20.18
C ARG A 383 -24.75 -16.41 19.64
N VAL A 384 -24.53 -16.14 18.36
CA VAL A 384 -25.12 -15.00 17.66
C VAL A 384 -26.54 -15.36 17.29
N ARG A 385 -27.51 -14.68 17.90
CA ARG A 385 -28.95 -14.84 17.65
C ARG A 385 -29.49 -13.58 16.98
N PRO A 386 -30.60 -13.68 16.24
CA PRO A 386 -31.26 -12.53 15.62
C PRO A 386 -31.52 -11.39 16.61
#